data_AF-A0A498NQU6-F1
#
_entry.id   AF-A0A498NQU6-F1
#
_cell.length_a   1.000
_cell.length_b   1.000
_cell.length_c   1.000
_cell.angle_alpha   90.00
_cell.angle_beta   90.00
_cell.angle_gamma   90.00
#
_symmetry.space_group_name_H-M   'P 1'
#
loop_
_entity.id
_entity.type
_entity.pdbx_description
1 polymer ?
#
loop_
_entity_poly.entity_id
_entity_poly.type
_entity_poly.pdbx_seq_one_letter_code
_entity_poly.pdbx_strand_id
1 'polypeptide(L)'
;MVCSVAISFDRCKITSVTCGCGNKDIFYCAHVVALSLYRVRRPEQVKLHLPISETLFQMNRDQLQKFVQYLITVHHTEVLPTAQKLADEILSQNSEINQVHGAPDPTAGASVDDENCWHLDEEQVQEQVKLFLSQGGYHGSGKQLNLLFSKVREMLKMRDSNGARMLTLITEQFMADPRLALWRQQGTTMTDKYRQLWDELGALWMCIVLNPHCKPEQKAAWLRQLKKWNSVDVCPLEDGNHGNELPNLTNALPQGAHGNQEHVPTACARVDALRSHGYPREALRLAIAIVNTLRRQQQKQLELFRNHKKDLLHKGVTSITNLEGWVGHPLDPIGTLFSTLMETGRGDEDSSQGGFLDFSGTETRDATA
;
A
#
# COMPACT_ATOMS: atom_id res chain seq x y z
N MET A 1 3.70 10.46 -35.97
CA MET A 1 2.67 11.16 -35.18
C MET A 1 3.36 12.04 -34.16
N VAL A 2 3.00 13.32 -34.07
CA VAL A 2 3.49 14.22 -33.03
C VAL A 2 2.43 14.24 -31.93
N CYS A 3 2.76 13.75 -30.73
CA CYS A 3 1.86 13.81 -29.58
C CYS A 3 2.22 15.02 -28.73
N SER A 4 1.23 15.82 -28.33
CA SER A 4 1.41 16.81 -27.28
C SER A 4 1.51 16.09 -25.93
N VAL A 5 2.52 16.45 -25.16
CA VAL A 5 2.74 15.90 -23.81
C VAL A 5 3.02 17.06 -22.87
N ALA A 6 2.24 17.14 -21.80
CA ALA A 6 2.47 18.07 -20.69
C ALA A 6 2.73 17.24 -19.42
N ILE A 7 3.74 17.64 -18.65
CA ILE A 7 4.10 17.00 -17.39
C ILE A 7 4.30 18.09 -16.34
N SER A 8 3.55 18.02 -15.25
CA SER A 8 3.72 18.89 -14.08
C SER A 8 4.61 18.19 -13.07
N PHE A 9 5.49 18.96 -12.45
CA PHE A 9 6.42 18.45 -11.45
C PHE A 9 6.32 19.26 -10.17
N ASP A 10 6.33 18.57 -9.05
CA ASP A 10 6.51 19.15 -7.72
C ASP A 10 7.59 18.36 -6.97
N ARG A 11 8.52 19.05 -6.30
CA ARG A 11 9.60 18.43 -5.48
C ARG A 11 10.25 17.21 -6.15
N CYS A 12 10.63 17.37 -7.43
CA CYS A 12 11.24 16.34 -8.29
C CYS A 12 10.36 15.11 -8.59
N LYS A 13 9.06 15.18 -8.36
CA LYS A 13 8.07 14.13 -8.63
C LYS A 13 7.07 14.59 -9.68
N ILE A 14 6.57 13.68 -10.49
CA ILE A 14 5.51 13.95 -11.48
C ILE A 14 4.16 13.96 -10.75
N THR A 15 3.47 15.10 -10.76
CA THR A 15 2.18 15.28 -10.09
C THR A 15 0.99 15.20 -11.04
N SER A 16 1.18 15.58 -12.30
CA SER A 16 0.18 15.38 -13.35
C SER A 16 0.80 15.20 -14.72
N VAL A 17 0.09 14.47 -15.57
CA VAL A 17 0.50 14.19 -16.95
C VAL A 17 -0.70 14.31 -17.86
N THR A 18 -0.48 14.90 -19.03
CA THR A 18 -1.47 14.90 -20.11
C THR A 18 -0.76 14.51 -21.40
N CYS A 19 -1.27 13.50 -22.10
CA CYS A 19 -0.69 13.04 -23.36
C CYS A 19 -1.76 12.80 -24.41
N GLY A 20 -1.62 13.40 -25.59
CA GLY A 20 -2.55 13.23 -26.71
C GLY A 20 -2.48 11.87 -27.43
N CYS A 21 -1.72 10.89 -26.93
CA CYS A 21 -1.55 9.60 -27.59
C CYS A 21 -2.72 8.61 -27.37
N GLY A 22 -3.66 8.94 -26.47
CA GLY A 22 -4.79 8.07 -26.14
C GLY A 22 -4.41 6.77 -25.41
N ASN A 23 -3.17 6.62 -24.93
CA ASN A 23 -2.77 5.46 -24.15
C ASN A 23 -3.51 5.45 -22.80
N LYS A 24 -4.23 4.36 -22.52
CA LYS A 24 -5.02 4.16 -21.29
C LYS A 24 -4.33 3.22 -20.29
N ASP A 25 -3.01 3.15 -20.34
CA ASP A 25 -2.25 2.30 -19.41
C ASP A 25 -2.00 3.05 -18.09
N ILE A 26 -2.08 2.34 -16.97
CA ILE A 26 -1.73 2.82 -15.62
C ILE A 26 -0.23 3.21 -15.56
N PHE A 27 0.59 2.70 -16.49
CA PHE A 27 1.96 3.16 -16.68
C PHE A 27 2.03 4.44 -17.51
N TYR A 28 3.01 5.30 -17.20
CA TYR A 28 3.36 6.41 -18.09
C TYR A 28 3.64 5.87 -19.50
N CYS A 29 2.97 6.44 -20.50
CA CYS A 29 3.17 6.05 -21.88
C CYS A 29 4.61 6.38 -22.33
N ALA A 30 5.06 5.73 -23.41
CA ALA A 30 6.41 5.93 -23.94
C ALA A 30 6.72 7.42 -24.23
N HIS A 31 5.72 8.23 -24.59
CA HIS A 31 5.89 9.66 -24.83
C HIS A 31 6.22 10.44 -23.55
N VAL A 32 5.58 10.10 -22.44
CA VAL A 32 5.79 10.73 -21.13
C VAL A 32 7.16 10.34 -20.58
N VAL A 33 7.53 9.06 -20.73
CA VAL A 33 8.87 8.58 -20.39
C VAL A 33 9.94 9.26 -21.25
N ALA A 34 9.71 9.36 -22.57
CA ALA A 34 10.62 10.02 -23.49
C ALA A 34 10.81 11.50 -23.13
N LEU A 35 9.75 12.24 -22.83
CA LEU A 35 9.86 13.64 -22.40
C LEU A 35 10.59 13.78 -21.05
N SER A 36 10.31 12.88 -20.11
CA SER A 36 11.00 12.85 -18.80
C SER A 36 12.50 12.61 -18.96
N LEU A 37 12.89 11.61 -19.77
CA LEU A 37 14.29 11.32 -20.08
C LEU A 37 14.96 12.45 -20.87
N TYR A 38 14.24 13.05 -21.81
CA TYR A 38 14.73 14.19 -22.59
C TYR A 38 15.06 15.37 -21.68
N ARG A 39 14.19 15.70 -20.73
CA ARG A 39 14.43 16.73 -19.72
C ARG A 39 15.69 16.43 -18.88
N VAL A 40 15.83 15.20 -18.40
CA VAL A 40 17.01 14.80 -17.59
C VAL A 40 18.30 14.96 -18.40
N ARG A 41 18.27 14.63 -19.69
CA ARG A 41 19.46 14.61 -20.55
C ARG A 41 19.78 15.98 -21.18
N ARG A 42 18.77 16.85 -21.32
CA ARG A 42 18.88 18.19 -21.92
C ARG A 42 18.05 19.22 -21.13
N PRO A 43 18.45 19.56 -19.90
CA PRO A 43 17.66 20.43 -19.02
C PRO A 43 17.44 21.83 -19.61
N GLU A 44 18.42 22.39 -20.30
CA GLU A 44 18.34 23.75 -20.87
C GLU A 44 17.44 23.87 -22.10
N GLN A 45 17.09 22.74 -22.74
CA GLN A 45 16.23 22.74 -23.92
C GLN A 45 14.74 22.61 -23.56
N VAL A 46 14.42 22.37 -22.29
CA VAL A 46 13.04 22.27 -21.80
C VAL A 46 12.65 23.60 -21.19
N LYS A 47 11.69 24.29 -21.80
CA LYS A 47 11.13 25.52 -21.27
C LYS A 47 10.36 25.21 -19.98
N LEU A 48 10.88 25.66 -18.86
CA LEU A 48 10.17 25.63 -17.58
C LEU A 48 9.23 26.82 -17.52
N HIS A 49 7.98 26.55 -17.18
CA HIS A 49 6.99 27.59 -16.90
C HIS A 49 6.88 27.76 -15.39
N LEU A 50 6.91 29.00 -14.94
CA LEU A 50 6.52 29.34 -13.57
C LEU A 50 5.02 29.03 -13.39
N PRO A 51 4.53 28.94 -12.14
CA PRO A 51 3.10 28.90 -11.88
C PRO A 51 2.37 30.00 -12.64
N ILE A 52 1.18 29.68 -13.15
CA ILE A 52 0.41 30.59 -13.98
C ILE A 52 0.05 31.86 -13.21
N SER A 53 -0.11 31.80 -11.89
CA SER A 53 -0.31 32.99 -11.04
C SER A 53 0.82 34.00 -11.20
N GLU A 54 2.07 33.53 -11.27
CA GLU A 54 3.24 34.38 -11.44
C GLU A 54 3.25 35.02 -12.83
N THR A 55 2.82 34.26 -13.84
CA THR A 55 2.69 34.75 -15.21
C THR A 55 1.56 35.78 -15.32
N LEU A 56 0.42 35.55 -14.65
CA LEU A 56 -0.72 36.47 -14.60
C LEU A 56 -0.37 37.76 -13.86
N PHE A 57 0.41 37.67 -12.77
CA PHE A 57 0.87 38.83 -12.01
C PHE A 57 1.76 39.77 -12.82
N GLN A 58 2.55 39.22 -13.76
CA GLN A 58 3.41 39.98 -14.66
C GLN A 58 2.64 40.66 -15.82
N MET A 59 1.39 40.28 -16.08
CA MET A 59 0.58 40.85 -17.15
C MET A 59 -0.04 42.19 -16.76
N ASN A 60 0.00 43.16 -17.67
CA ASN A 60 -0.78 44.38 -17.52
C ASN A 60 -2.27 44.16 -17.85
N ARG A 61 -3.11 45.16 -17.57
CA ARG A 61 -4.57 45.09 -17.78
C ARG A 61 -4.95 44.66 -19.20
N ASP A 62 -4.31 45.23 -20.22
CA ASP A 62 -4.64 44.94 -21.62
C ASP A 62 -4.22 43.53 -22.04
N GLN A 63 -3.07 43.06 -21.53
CA GLN A 63 -2.58 41.70 -21.74
C GLN A 63 -3.48 40.68 -21.05
N LEU A 64 -3.88 40.95 -19.81
CA LEU A 64 -4.78 40.10 -19.05
C LEU A 64 -6.17 40.01 -19.71
N GLN A 65 -6.70 41.15 -20.18
CA GLN A 65 -7.96 41.18 -20.91
C GLN A 65 -7.87 40.34 -22.20
N LYS A 66 -6.79 40.50 -22.99
CA LYS A 66 -6.56 39.68 -24.18
C LYS A 66 -6.46 38.20 -23.80
N PHE A 67 -5.67 37.85 -22.80
CA PHE A 67 -5.49 36.47 -22.34
C PHE A 67 -6.85 35.80 -22.03
N VAL A 68 -7.70 36.46 -21.25
CA VAL A 68 -9.04 35.93 -20.91
C VAL A 68 -9.94 35.81 -22.14
N GLN A 69 -9.94 36.81 -23.04
CA GLN A 69 -10.73 36.76 -24.28
C GLN A 69 -10.30 35.59 -25.18
N TYR A 70 -9.00 35.36 -25.34
CA TYR A 70 -8.49 34.25 -26.13
C TYR A 70 -8.79 32.90 -25.45
N LEU A 71 -8.67 32.80 -24.12
CA LEU A 71 -9.00 31.59 -23.38
C LEU A 71 -10.48 31.20 -23.54
N ILE A 72 -11.38 32.18 -23.39
CA ILE A 72 -12.82 31.97 -23.63
C ILE A 72 -13.05 31.56 -25.08
N THR A 73 -12.38 32.19 -26.05
CA THR A 73 -12.55 31.81 -27.47
C THR A 73 -12.18 30.35 -27.72
N VAL A 74 -11.04 29.89 -27.17
CA VAL A 74 -10.55 28.53 -27.38
C VAL A 74 -11.41 27.48 -26.66
N HIS A 75 -11.88 27.77 -25.44
CA HIS A 75 -12.61 26.81 -24.59
C HIS A 75 -14.05 27.24 -24.29
N HIS A 76 -14.71 27.98 -25.19
CA HIS A 76 -16.02 28.60 -24.93
C HIS A 76 -17.10 27.59 -24.53
N THR A 77 -17.03 26.35 -25.02
CA THR A 77 -17.99 25.30 -24.66
C THR A 77 -17.88 24.84 -23.22
N GLU A 78 -16.68 24.85 -22.64
CA GLU A 78 -16.40 24.31 -21.30
C GLU A 78 -16.35 25.41 -20.23
N VAL A 79 -15.85 26.60 -20.60
CA VAL A 79 -15.48 27.65 -19.64
C VAL A 79 -16.54 28.74 -19.54
N LEU A 80 -17.35 28.99 -20.57
CA LEU A 80 -18.24 30.16 -20.62
C LEU A 80 -19.27 30.22 -19.47
N PRO A 81 -19.99 29.15 -19.10
CA PRO A 81 -20.93 29.20 -17.99
C PRO A 81 -20.25 29.53 -16.67
N THR A 82 -19.08 28.92 -16.42
CA THR A 82 -18.28 29.15 -15.22
C THR A 82 -17.72 30.57 -15.20
N ALA A 83 -17.22 31.07 -16.33
CA ALA A 83 -16.70 32.43 -16.46
C ALA A 83 -17.78 33.48 -16.22
N GLN A 84 -19.00 33.28 -16.73
CA GLN A 84 -20.12 34.19 -16.49
C GLN A 84 -20.49 34.23 -15.01
N LYS A 85 -20.62 33.06 -14.36
CA LYS A 85 -20.89 32.96 -12.93
C LYS A 85 -19.83 33.72 -12.10
N LEU A 86 -18.54 33.49 -12.39
CA LEU A 86 -17.44 34.17 -11.70
C LEU A 86 -17.45 35.68 -11.95
N ALA A 87 -17.76 36.13 -13.17
CA ALA A 87 -17.88 37.56 -13.48
C ALA A 87 -19.00 38.22 -12.69
N ASP A 88 -20.16 37.58 -12.60
CA ASP A 88 -21.31 38.08 -11.83
C ASP A 88 -20.98 38.15 -10.33
N GLU A 89 -20.28 37.15 -9.79
CA GLU A 89 -19.82 37.13 -8.40
C GLU A 89 -18.79 38.23 -8.09
N ILE A 90 -17.81 38.46 -8.97
CA ILE A 90 -16.80 39.51 -8.78
C ILE A 90 -17.43 40.91 -8.85
N LEU A 91 -18.38 41.12 -9.77
CA LEU A 91 -19.11 42.40 -9.89
C LEU A 91 -20.05 42.67 -8.71
N SER A 92 -20.40 41.64 -7.92
CA SER A 92 -21.21 41.77 -6.71
C SER A 92 -20.39 42.24 -5.51
N GLN A 93 -20.78 43.38 -4.91
CA GLN A 93 -20.03 44.02 -3.83
C GLN A 93 -19.90 43.18 -2.53
N ASN A 94 -20.79 42.20 -2.31
CA ASN A 94 -20.82 41.40 -1.08
C ASN A 94 -20.39 39.94 -1.29
N SER A 95 -19.81 39.59 -2.43
CA SER A 95 -19.37 38.21 -2.69
C SER A 95 -18.13 37.83 -1.88
N GLU A 96 -18.09 36.58 -1.41
CA GLU A 96 -16.93 36.00 -0.71
C GLU A 96 -15.67 36.04 -1.57
N ILE A 97 -15.80 35.99 -2.90
CA ILE A 97 -14.67 36.05 -3.85
C ILE A 97 -13.88 37.36 -3.75
N ASN A 98 -14.53 38.44 -3.34
CA ASN A 98 -13.91 39.76 -3.16
C ASN A 98 -13.25 39.92 -1.78
N GLN A 99 -13.47 38.98 -0.85
CA GLN A 99 -12.85 38.97 0.47
C GLN A 99 -11.49 38.26 0.47
N VAL A 100 -11.20 37.47 -0.56
CA VAL A 100 -9.95 36.74 -0.73
C VAL A 100 -9.09 37.39 -1.81
N HIS A 101 -7.77 37.39 -1.64
CA HIS A 101 -6.84 37.98 -2.60
C HIS A 101 -6.76 37.24 -3.95
N GLY A 102 -7.19 35.98 -3.99
CA GLY A 102 -7.20 35.16 -5.20
C GLY A 102 -7.52 33.69 -4.91
N ALA A 103 -7.89 32.95 -5.95
CA ALA A 103 -8.05 31.51 -5.88
C ALA A 103 -6.69 30.80 -5.81
N PRO A 104 -6.60 29.60 -5.20
CA PRO A 104 -5.37 28.81 -5.20
C PRO A 104 -4.96 28.45 -6.63
N ASP A 105 -3.68 28.66 -6.96
CA ASP A 105 -3.15 28.35 -8.29
C ASP A 105 -2.95 26.83 -8.46
N PRO A 106 -3.64 26.19 -9.42
CA PRO A 106 -3.50 24.74 -9.66
C PRO A 106 -2.11 24.33 -10.19
N THR A 107 -1.28 25.28 -10.62
CA THR A 107 0.07 25.08 -11.15
C THR A 107 1.18 25.46 -10.16
N ALA A 108 0.83 25.98 -8.97
CA ALA A 108 1.80 26.38 -7.94
C ALA A 108 2.42 25.20 -7.15
N GLY A 109 1.95 23.97 -7.39
CA GLY A 109 2.40 22.81 -6.62
C GLY A 109 1.87 22.82 -5.19
N ALA A 110 2.27 21.82 -4.40
CA ALA A 110 1.84 21.67 -3.01
C ALA A 110 2.79 22.43 -2.06
N SER A 111 2.33 22.77 -0.85
CA SER A 111 3.18 23.42 0.15
C SER A 111 4.27 22.48 0.68
N VAL A 112 5.28 23.04 1.37
CA VAL A 112 6.39 22.25 1.95
C VAL A 112 5.88 21.19 2.93
N ASP A 113 4.81 21.50 3.67
CA ASP A 113 4.21 20.62 4.69
C ASP A 113 3.20 19.61 4.12
N ASP A 114 2.79 19.77 2.85
CA ASP A 114 1.86 18.86 2.20
C ASP A 114 2.52 17.53 1.81
N GLU A 115 1.80 16.43 2.04
CA GLU A 115 2.26 15.08 1.71
C GLU A 115 2.50 14.93 0.21
N ASN A 116 3.60 14.28 -0.15
CA ASN A 116 3.92 14.04 -1.54
C ASN A 116 2.93 13.04 -2.16
N CYS A 117 2.30 13.41 -3.26
CA CYS A 117 1.49 12.52 -4.08
C CYS A 117 2.08 12.44 -5.50
N TRP A 118 2.35 11.23 -5.98
CA TRP A 118 2.53 10.99 -7.40
C TRP A 118 1.21 11.13 -8.15
N HIS A 119 1.28 11.32 -9.47
CA HIS A 119 0.09 11.27 -10.30
C HIS A 119 -0.55 9.86 -10.27
N LEU A 120 -1.86 9.80 -10.00
CA LEU A 120 -2.67 8.58 -10.07
C LEU A 120 -3.98 8.87 -10.82
N ASP A 121 -4.21 8.18 -11.93
CA ASP A 121 -5.46 8.22 -12.68
C ASP A 121 -6.43 7.16 -12.12
N GLU A 122 -7.40 7.59 -11.32
CA GLU A 122 -8.31 6.68 -10.62
C GLU A 122 -9.23 5.92 -11.55
N GLU A 123 -9.79 6.61 -12.54
CA GLU A 123 -10.74 6.03 -13.50
C GLU A 123 -10.05 4.94 -14.30
N GLN A 124 -8.82 5.21 -14.76
CA GLN A 124 -8.02 4.25 -15.48
C GLN A 124 -7.63 3.04 -14.63
N VAL A 125 -7.28 3.24 -13.35
CA VAL A 125 -7.01 2.13 -12.43
C VAL A 125 -8.23 1.23 -12.27
N GLN A 126 -9.41 1.82 -12.06
CA GLN A 126 -10.66 1.07 -11.94
C GLN A 126 -11.00 0.29 -13.22
N GLU A 127 -10.93 0.93 -14.40
CA GLU A 127 -11.20 0.29 -15.69
C GLU A 127 -10.26 -0.89 -15.94
N GLN A 128 -8.95 -0.71 -15.73
CA GLN A 128 -7.95 -1.75 -16.00
C GLN A 128 -8.07 -2.94 -15.05
N VAL A 129 -8.30 -2.70 -13.74
CA VAL A 129 -8.49 -3.80 -12.78
C VAL A 129 -9.75 -4.59 -13.15
N LYS A 130 -10.85 -3.91 -13.51
CA LYS A 130 -12.08 -4.55 -13.99
C LYS A 130 -11.82 -5.40 -15.25
N LEU A 131 -11.03 -4.89 -16.19
CA LEU A 131 -10.63 -5.64 -17.39
C LEU A 131 -9.81 -6.88 -17.02
N PHE A 132 -8.81 -6.77 -16.15
CA PHE A 132 -8.00 -7.92 -15.73
C PHE A 132 -8.81 -8.98 -14.99
N LEU A 133 -9.77 -8.56 -14.16
CA LEU A 133 -10.68 -9.48 -13.46
C LEU A 133 -11.63 -10.20 -14.42
N SER A 134 -12.20 -9.48 -15.39
CA SER A 134 -13.16 -10.03 -16.37
C SER A 134 -12.54 -10.97 -17.40
N GLN A 135 -11.25 -10.85 -17.70
CA GLN A 135 -10.52 -11.72 -18.64
C GLN A 135 -10.28 -13.17 -18.14
N GLY A 136 -10.83 -13.53 -16.98
CA GLY A 136 -11.11 -14.92 -16.61
C GLY A 136 -9.97 -15.91 -16.82
N GLY A 137 -8.89 -15.84 -16.02
CA GLY A 137 -7.90 -16.92 -15.88
C GLY A 137 -7.08 -17.31 -17.13
N TYR A 138 -7.37 -16.76 -18.31
CA TYR A 138 -6.57 -16.99 -19.51
C TYR A 138 -5.22 -16.27 -19.36
N HIS A 139 -4.16 -17.04 -19.57
CA HIS A 139 -2.74 -16.74 -19.30
C HIS A 139 -2.33 -15.26 -19.45
N GLY A 140 -2.40 -14.47 -18.37
CA GLY A 140 -1.81 -13.12 -18.34
C GLY A 140 -2.35 -12.18 -17.27
N SER A 141 -3.67 -12.18 -17.01
CA SER A 141 -4.30 -11.16 -16.17
C SER A 141 -3.87 -11.18 -14.71
N GLY A 142 -3.65 -12.36 -14.12
CA GLY A 142 -3.10 -12.48 -12.76
C GLY A 142 -1.71 -11.87 -12.63
N LYS A 143 -0.86 -11.95 -13.66
CA LYS A 143 0.46 -11.30 -13.66
C LYS A 143 0.31 -9.78 -13.68
N GLN A 144 -0.65 -9.26 -14.43
CA GLN A 144 -0.93 -7.82 -14.49
C GLN A 144 -1.44 -7.29 -13.14
N LEU A 145 -2.31 -8.02 -12.45
CA LEU A 145 -2.75 -7.68 -11.09
C LEU A 145 -1.59 -7.69 -10.09
N ASN A 146 -0.70 -8.69 -10.15
CA ASN A 146 0.49 -8.73 -9.29
C ASN A 146 1.47 -7.58 -9.57
N LEU A 147 1.55 -7.09 -10.82
CA LEU A 147 2.29 -5.87 -11.15
C LEU A 147 1.65 -4.63 -10.50
N LEU A 148 0.31 -4.56 -10.40
CA LEU A 148 -0.37 -3.48 -9.68
C LEU A 148 -0.09 -3.55 -8.17
N PHE A 149 -0.11 -4.75 -7.57
CA PHE A 149 0.28 -4.95 -6.18
C PHE A 149 1.73 -4.54 -5.91
N SER A 150 2.65 -4.89 -6.81
CA SER A 150 4.04 -4.43 -6.74
C SER A 150 4.17 -2.90 -6.79
N LYS A 151 3.35 -2.22 -7.61
CA LYS A 151 3.31 -0.74 -7.62
C LYS A 151 2.81 -0.17 -6.31
N VAL A 152 1.77 -0.75 -5.73
CA VAL A 152 1.27 -0.34 -4.41
C VAL A 152 2.41 -0.45 -3.39
N ARG A 153 3.17 -1.55 -3.37
CA ARG A 153 4.33 -1.69 -2.47
C ARG A 153 5.39 -0.62 -2.70
N GLU A 154 5.74 -0.31 -3.95
CA GLU A 154 6.70 0.77 -4.24
C GLU A 154 6.18 2.15 -3.80
N MET A 155 4.88 2.43 -3.97
CA MET A 155 4.26 3.66 -3.46
C MET A 155 4.32 3.72 -1.93
N LEU A 156 4.00 2.63 -1.23
CA LEU A 156 4.10 2.55 0.24
C LEU A 156 5.54 2.74 0.73
N LYS A 157 6.52 2.17 0.00
CA LYS A 157 7.95 2.30 0.30
C LYS A 157 8.43 3.74 0.18
N MET A 158 7.91 4.46 -0.80
CA MET A 158 8.15 5.91 -0.99
C MET A 158 7.27 6.79 -0.10
N ARG A 159 6.46 6.17 0.79
CA ARG A 159 5.50 6.83 1.69
C ARG A 159 4.51 7.72 0.96
N ASP A 160 4.13 7.31 -0.24
CA ASP A 160 3.14 8.01 -1.05
C ASP A 160 1.73 7.64 -0.58
N SER A 161 0.92 8.65 -0.28
CA SER A 161 -0.49 8.52 0.09
C SER A 161 -1.33 7.77 -0.96
N ASN A 162 -0.91 7.79 -2.23
CA ASN A 162 -1.55 7.06 -3.31
C ASN A 162 -1.45 5.55 -3.16
N GLY A 163 -0.51 5.00 -2.39
CA GLY A 163 -0.42 3.56 -2.17
C GLY A 163 -1.73 2.99 -1.58
N ALA A 164 -2.24 3.63 -0.52
CA ALA A 164 -3.51 3.25 0.09
C ALA A 164 -4.73 3.57 -0.80
N ARG A 165 -4.67 4.68 -1.54
CA ARG A 165 -5.73 5.09 -2.48
C ARG A 165 -5.86 4.10 -3.64
N MET A 166 -4.75 3.74 -4.28
CA MET A 166 -4.71 2.74 -5.36
C MET A 166 -5.19 1.37 -4.86
N LEU A 167 -4.79 0.94 -3.66
CA LEU A 167 -5.28 -0.31 -3.09
C LEU A 167 -6.79 -0.30 -2.83
N THR A 168 -7.33 0.85 -2.41
CA THR A 168 -8.79 1.04 -2.26
C THR A 168 -9.51 0.80 -3.57
N LEU A 169 -9.06 1.43 -4.65
CA LEU A 169 -9.66 1.27 -5.98
C LEU A 169 -9.57 -0.18 -6.47
N ILE A 170 -8.43 -0.85 -6.27
CA ILE A 170 -8.29 -2.27 -6.63
C ILE A 170 -9.27 -3.12 -5.81
N THR A 171 -9.35 -2.91 -4.49
CA THR A 171 -10.23 -3.67 -3.60
C THR A 171 -11.70 -3.50 -3.98
N GLU A 172 -12.12 -2.28 -4.32
CA GLU A 172 -13.48 -2.01 -4.80
C GLU A 172 -13.81 -2.79 -6.06
N GLN A 173 -12.89 -2.87 -7.03
CA GLN A 173 -13.11 -3.66 -8.24
C GLN A 173 -13.14 -5.16 -7.97
N PHE A 174 -12.33 -5.66 -7.03
CA PHE A 174 -12.41 -7.05 -6.57
C PHE A 174 -13.76 -7.36 -5.92
N MET A 175 -14.24 -6.49 -5.03
CA MET A 175 -15.56 -6.63 -4.38
C MET A 175 -16.73 -6.54 -5.36
N ALA A 176 -16.56 -5.81 -6.47
CA ALA A 176 -17.55 -5.69 -7.54
C ALA A 176 -17.53 -6.84 -8.56
N ASP A 177 -16.64 -7.83 -8.39
CA ASP A 177 -16.55 -8.96 -9.31
C ASP A 177 -17.80 -9.86 -9.21
N PRO A 178 -18.59 -10.01 -10.29
CA PRO A 178 -19.82 -10.79 -10.27
C PRO A 178 -19.61 -12.27 -9.94
N ARG A 179 -18.38 -12.79 -10.10
CA ARG A 179 -18.04 -14.18 -9.76
C ARG A 179 -18.15 -14.46 -8.27
N LEU A 180 -17.93 -13.48 -7.40
CA LEU A 180 -18.06 -13.65 -5.95
C LEU A 180 -19.49 -14.02 -5.57
N ALA A 181 -20.48 -13.34 -6.16
CA ALA A 181 -21.89 -13.65 -5.95
C ALA A 181 -22.25 -15.05 -6.50
N LEU A 182 -21.72 -15.40 -7.68
CA LEU A 182 -21.95 -16.72 -8.29
C LEU A 182 -21.39 -17.86 -7.44
N TRP A 183 -20.15 -17.74 -6.97
CA TRP A 183 -19.51 -18.74 -6.11
C TRP A 183 -20.27 -18.94 -4.79
N ARG A 184 -20.75 -17.84 -4.20
CA ARG A 184 -21.58 -17.90 -2.99
C ARG A 184 -22.93 -18.57 -3.24
N GLN A 185 -23.62 -18.22 -4.34
CA GLN A 185 -24.92 -18.81 -4.69
C GLN A 185 -24.81 -20.30 -5.03
N GLN A 186 -23.73 -20.71 -5.68
CA GLN A 186 -23.51 -22.08 -6.12
C GLN A 186 -22.80 -22.97 -5.08
N GLY A 187 -22.34 -22.38 -3.97
CA GLY A 187 -21.51 -23.08 -2.97
C GLY A 187 -20.17 -23.56 -3.53
N THR A 188 -19.71 -22.98 -4.64
CA THR A 188 -18.45 -23.36 -5.30
C THR A 188 -17.31 -22.54 -4.71
N THR A 189 -16.16 -23.17 -4.49
CA THR A 189 -14.99 -22.49 -3.93
C THR A 189 -14.26 -21.70 -5.02
N MET A 190 -13.63 -20.60 -4.61
CA MET A 190 -12.78 -19.81 -5.50
C MET A 190 -11.59 -20.63 -5.98
N THR A 191 -11.12 -20.35 -7.20
CA THR A 191 -9.87 -20.94 -7.71
C THR A 191 -8.67 -20.52 -6.85
N ASP A 192 -7.69 -21.40 -6.69
CA ASP A 192 -6.50 -21.13 -5.85
C ASP A 192 -5.74 -19.88 -6.30
N LYS A 193 -5.64 -19.65 -7.61
CA LYS A 193 -5.00 -18.44 -8.16
C LYS A 193 -5.73 -17.17 -7.76
N TYR A 194 -7.05 -17.20 -7.69
CA TYR A 194 -7.83 -16.03 -7.29
C TYR A 194 -7.76 -15.82 -5.77
N ARG A 195 -7.71 -16.90 -4.98
CA ARG A 195 -7.45 -16.84 -3.54
C ARG A 195 -6.11 -16.19 -3.24
N GLN A 196 -5.05 -16.56 -3.96
CA GLN A 196 -3.72 -15.92 -3.82
C GLN A 196 -3.75 -14.41 -4.06
N LEU A 197 -4.56 -13.92 -5.01
CA LEU A 197 -4.72 -12.49 -5.23
C LEU A 197 -5.41 -11.79 -4.05
N TRP A 198 -6.40 -12.44 -3.43
CA TRP A 198 -7.04 -11.95 -2.21
C TRP A 198 -6.09 -11.98 -1.01
N ASP A 199 -5.28 -13.02 -0.88
CA ASP A 199 -4.26 -13.12 0.17
C ASP A 199 -3.24 -11.97 0.04
N GLU A 200 -2.78 -11.69 -1.19
CA GLU A 200 -1.87 -10.57 -1.44
C GLU A 200 -2.53 -9.21 -1.19
N LEU A 201 -3.80 -9.04 -1.58
CA LEU A 201 -4.59 -7.84 -1.28
C LEU A 201 -4.72 -7.63 0.24
N GLY A 202 -5.00 -8.69 0.98
CA GLY A 202 -5.07 -8.69 2.45
C GLY A 202 -3.72 -8.31 3.08
N ALA A 203 -2.63 -8.90 2.62
CA ALA A 203 -1.29 -8.58 3.09
C ALA A 203 -0.92 -7.09 2.88
N LEU A 204 -1.33 -6.50 1.75
CA LEU A 204 -1.13 -5.06 1.49
C LEU A 204 -1.95 -4.17 2.43
N TRP A 205 -3.20 -4.53 2.71
CA TRP A 205 -4.01 -3.83 3.71
C TRP A 205 -3.42 -3.93 5.11
N MET A 206 -2.89 -5.09 5.47
CA MET A 206 -2.16 -5.28 6.73
C MET A 206 -0.94 -4.37 6.79
N CYS A 207 -0.17 -4.24 5.71
CA CYS A 207 0.95 -3.31 5.65
C CYS A 207 0.50 -1.87 5.95
N ILE A 208 -0.58 -1.41 5.31
CA ILE A 208 -1.10 -0.04 5.47
C ILE A 208 -1.60 0.20 6.91
N VAL A 209 -2.42 -0.71 7.44
CA VAL A 209 -3.05 -0.53 8.76
C VAL A 209 -2.02 -0.62 9.90
N LEU A 210 -1.03 -1.51 9.76
CA LEU A 210 0.03 -1.72 10.74
C LEU A 210 1.16 -0.68 10.66
N ASN A 211 1.14 0.24 9.68
CA ASN A 211 2.13 1.31 9.60
C ASN A 211 2.08 2.19 10.87
N PRO A 212 3.17 2.29 11.65
CA PRO A 212 3.19 3.05 12.89
C PRO A 212 3.14 4.57 12.68
N HIS A 213 3.43 5.05 11.46
CA HIS A 213 3.50 6.48 11.14
C HIS A 213 2.23 7.06 10.50
N CYS A 214 1.18 6.25 10.31
CA CYS A 214 -0.09 6.74 9.79
C CYS A 214 -0.87 7.56 10.82
N LYS A 215 -1.52 8.63 10.37
CA LYS A 215 -2.35 9.50 11.21
C LYS A 215 -3.55 8.70 11.76
N PRO A 216 -3.99 8.93 13.00
CA PRO A 216 -5.11 8.19 13.61
C PRO A 216 -6.41 8.36 12.84
N GLU A 217 -6.63 9.54 12.26
CA GLU A 217 -7.79 9.85 11.41
C GLU A 217 -7.84 8.98 10.14
N GLN A 218 -6.69 8.76 9.50
CA GLN A 218 -6.57 7.88 8.32
C GLN A 218 -6.87 6.44 8.71
N LYS A 219 -6.33 5.95 9.84
CA LYS A 219 -6.63 4.61 10.35
C LYS A 219 -8.12 4.43 10.66
N ALA A 220 -8.76 5.44 11.24
CA ALA A 220 -10.20 5.42 11.50
C ALA A 220 -11.03 5.40 10.20
N ALA A 221 -10.59 6.11 9.16
CA ALA A 221 -11.22 6.06 7.83
C ALA A 221 -11.10 4.67 7.20
N TRP A 222 -9.90 4.07 7.18
CA TRP A 222 -9.68 2.72 6.65
C TRP A 222 -10.44 1.67 7.43
N LEU A 223 -10.49 1.76 8.76
CA LEU A 223 -11.27 0.83 9.58
C LEU A 223 -12.77 0.88 9.23
N ARG A 224 -13.31 2.09 8.97
CA ARG A 224 -14.71 2.21 8.51
C ARG A 224 -14.91 1.57 7.14
N GLN A 225 -13.97 1.75 6.21
CA GLN A 225 -14.04 1.13 4.88
C GLN A 225 -13.94 -0.39 4.94
N LEU A 226 -12.96 -0.94 5.68
CA LEU A 226 -12.81 -2.39 5.86
C LEU A 226 -14.05 -3.01 6.52
N LYS A 227 -14.62 -2.37 7.54
CA LYS A 227 -15.90 -2.81 8.14
C LYS A 227 -17.05 -2.81 7.14
N LYS A 228 -17.12 -1.79 6.28
CA LYS A 228 -18.13 -1.71 5.21
C LYS A 228 -17.97 -2.88 4.25
N TRP A 229 -16.76 -3.18 3.76
CA TRP A 229 -16.54 -4.32 2.86
C TRP A 229 -16.81 -5.67 3.55
N ASN A 230 -16.39 -5.84 4.80
CA ASN A 230 -16.66 -7.05 5.58
C ASN A 230 -18.17 -7.29 5.82
N SER A 231 -18.97 -6.23 5.85
CA SER A 231 -20.44 -6.35 5.96
C SER A 231 -21.13 -6.76 4.66
N VAL A 232 -20.41 -6.78 3.53
CA VAL A 232 -20.96 -7.21 2.25
C VAL A 232 -20.93 -8.74 2.18
N ASP A 233 -22.07 -9.36 1.92
CA ASP A 233 -22.23 -10.82 1.90
C ASP A 233 -21.28 -11.54 0.93
N VAL A 234 -20.80 -10.88 -0.12
CA VAL A 234 -19.89 -11.49 -1.10
C VAL A 234 -18.41 -11.46 -0.68
N CYS A 235 -18.07 -10.83 0.45
CA CYS A 235 -16.70 -10.78 0.95
C CYS A 235 -16.18 -12.20 1.25
N PRO A 236 -15.03 -12.62 0.69
CA PRO A 236 -14.42 -13.90 1.05
C PRO A 236 -14.10 -13.93 2.55
N LEU A 237 -14.39 -15.06 3.20
CA LEU A 237 -14.02 -15.30 4.60
C LEU A 237 -12.53 -15.68 4.68
N GLU A 238 -11.85 -15.27 5.75
CA GLU A 238 -10.42 -15.54 5.99
C GLU A 238 -10.10 -17.05 6.05
N ASP A 239 -11.09 -17.87 6.44
CA ASP A 239 -10.96 -19.32 6.47
C ASP A 239 -11.66 -19.95 5.27
N GLY A 240 -10.84 -20.53 4.38
CA GLY A 240 -11.34 -21.47 3.38
C GLY A 240 -12.18 -22.53 4.06
N ASN A 241 -13.40 -22.72 3.57
CA ASN A 241 -14.38 -23.76 3.87
C ASN A 241 -13.82 -25.09 4.49
N HIS A 242 -13.41 -25.06 5.75
CA HIS A 242 -13.30 -26.22 6.62
C HIS A 242 -14.65 -26.29 7.32
N GLY A 243 -15.47 -27.23 6.86
CA GLY A 243 -16.84 -27.39 7.32
C GLY A 243 -16.96 -27.42 8.85
N ASN A 244 -18.10 -26.94 9.31
CA ASN A 244 -18.67 -26.99 10.65
C ASN A 244 -18.61 -28.37 11.34
N GLU A 245 -17.42 -28.92 11.61
CA GLU A 245 -17.21 -30.05 12.51
C GLU A 245 -15.86 -29.92 13.24
N LEU A 246 -15.68 -28.85 14.02
CA LEU A 246 -14.85 -28.93 15.22
C LEU A 246 -15.73 -28.54 16.42
N PRO A 247 -15.96 -29.43 17.40
CA PRO A 247 -16.67 -29.05 18.60
C PRO A 247 -15.86 -27.97 19.34
N ASN A 248 -16.55 -26.90 19.73
CA ASN A 248 -16.07 -25.83 20.62
C ASN A 248 -15.18 -26.38 21.74
N LEU A 249 -13.86 -26.35 21.55
CA LEU A 249 -12.86 -26.68 22.57
C LEU A 249 -12.01 -25.47 22.97
N THR A 250 -12.43 -24.27 22.59
CA THR A 250 -11.81 -22.99 22.97
C THR A 250 -11.97 -22.66 24.47
N ASN A 251 -12.66 -23.50 25.24
CA ASN A 251 -12.90 -23.29 26.68
C ASN A 251 -12.09 -24.21 27.62
N ALA A 252 -11.05 -24.90 27.15
CA ALA A 252 -10.30 -25.86 27.98
C ALA A 252 -8.80 -25.55 28.16
N LEU A 253 -8.42 -24.28 28.26
CA LEU A 253 -7.13 -23.89 28.84
C LEU A 253 -7.38 -22.87 29.96
N PRO A 254 -6.82 -23.07 31.17
CA PRO A 254 -6.96 -22.08 32.23
C PRO A 254 -6.29 -20.79 31.75
N GLN A 255 -7.09 -19.73 31.67
CA GLN A 255 -6.64 -18.35 31.52
C GLN A 255 -5.81 -17.97 32.76
N GLY A 256 -4.56 -18.43 32.79
CA GLY A 256 -3.56 -18.08 33.77
C GLY A 256 -2.69 -16.95 33.23
N ALA A 257 -2.98 -15.73 33.67
CA ALA A 257 -2.07 -14.59 33.83
C ALA A 257 -0.68 -14.66 33.13
N HIS A 258 -0.63 -14.38 31.82
CA HIS A 258 0.56 -13.82 31.17
C HIS A 258 0.11 -12.81 30.11
N GLY A 259 0.35 -11.53 30.39
CA GLY A 259 -0.06 -10.41 29.53
C GLY A 259 0.68 -10.38 28.20
N ASN A 260 -0.05 -9.97 27.14
CA ASN A 260 0.44 -9.49 25.85
C ASN A 260 1.51 -10.34 25.14
N GLN A 261 1.20 -11.59 24.79
CA GLN A 261 1.95 -12.25 23.74
C GLN A 261 1.17 -12.08 22.42
N GLU A 262 1.62 -11.10 21.61
CA GLU A 262 1.10 -10.88 20.26
C GLU A 262 1.27 -12.15 19.42
N HIS A 263 0.22 -12.54 18.69
CA HIS A 263 0.22 -13.72 17.82
C HIS A 263 1.33 -13.59 16.76
N VAL A 264 2.09 -14.67 16.54
CA VAL A 264 3.32 -14.65 15.73
C VAL A 264 3.07 -14.15 14.30
N PRO A 265 2.02 -14.62 13.57
CA PRO A 265 1.62 -14.04 12.30
C PRO A 265 1.36 -12.53 12.31
N THR A 266 0.74 -11.99 13.35
CA THR A 266 0.49 -10.55 13.48
C THR A 266 1.78 -9.77 13.69
N ALA A 267 2.69 -10.29 14.53
CA ALA A 267 4.00 -9.70 14.73
C ALA A 267 4.85 -9.74 13.44
N CYS A 268 4.80 -10.82 12.66
CA CYS A 268 5.45 -10.89 11.36
C CYS A 268 4.82 -9.94 10.34
N ALA A 269 3.50 -9.78 10.31
CA ALA A 269 2.85 -8.79 9.46
C ALA A 269 3.32 -7.36 9.77
N ARG A 270 3.64 -7.05 11.04
CA ARG A 270 4.27 -5.77 11.41
C ARG A 270 5.69 -5.62 10.87
N VAL A 271 6.46 -6.72 10.78
CA VAL A 271 7.76 -6.72 10.11
C VAL A 271 7.60 -6.40 8.63
N ASP A 272 6.67 -7.05 7.92
CA ASP A 272 6.43 -6.76 6.50
C ASP A 272 5.92 -5.33 6.30
N ALA A 273 5.05 -4.84 7.19
CA ALA A 273 4.59 -3.46 7.17
C ALA A 273 5.74 -2.46 7.26
N LEU A 274 6.65 -2.63 8.23
CA LEU A 274 7.83 -1.77 8.38
C LEU A 274 8.72 -1.80 7.14
N ARG A 275 9.01 -3.01 6.63
CA ARG A 275 9.85 -3.20 5.45
C ARG A 275 9.23 -2.56 4.21
N SER A 276 7.94 -2.79 3.99
CA SER A 276 7.16 -2.26 2.86
C SER A 276 6.99 -0.74 2.90
N HIS A 277 7.17 -0.09 4.07
CA HIS A 277 7.16 1.38 4.23
C HIS A 277 8.57 2.01 4.26
N GLY A 278 9.60 1.25 3.90
CA GLY A 278 10.97 1.75 3.81
C GLY A 278 11.67 1.90 5.16
N TYR A 279 11.32 1.09 6.17
CA TYR A 279 11.98 1.02 7.48
C TYR A 279 12.73 -0.32 7.68
N PRO A 280 13.79 -0.61 6.88
CA PRO A 280 14.44 -1.92 6.89
C PRO A 280 15.17 -2.23 8.21
N ARG A 281 15.72 -1.22 8.88
CA ARG A 281 16.47 -1.41 10.15
C ARG A 281 15.52 -1.75 11.30
N GLU A 282 14.37 -1.10 11.35
CA GLU A 282 13.32 -1.32 12.32
C GLU A 282 12.66 -2.68 12.10
N ALA A 283 12.37 -3.02 10.84
CA ALA A 283 11.87 -4.34 10.46
C ALA A 283 12.82 -5.46 10.92
N LEU A 284 14.13 -5.30 10.67
CA LEU A 284 15.15 -6.26 11.11
C LEU A 284 15.18 -6.41 12.63
N ARG A 285 15.20 -5.31 13.38
CA ARG A 285 15.19 -5.35 14.85
C ARG A 285 13.98 -6.11 15.38
N LEU A 286 12.80 -5.88 14.80
CA LEU A 286 11.59 -6.58 15.16
C LEU A 286 11.65 -8.07 14.78
N ALA A 287 12.13 -8.41 13.59
CA ALA A 287 12.31 -9.79 13.14
C ALA A 287 13.23 -10.58 14.08
N ILE A 288 14.37 -10.00 14.46
CA ILE A 288 15.31 -10.60 15.43
C ILE A 288 14.62 -10.80 16.79
N ALA A 289 13.84 -9.82 17.27
CA ALA A 289 13.10 -9.94 18.52
C ALA A 289 12.06 -11.07 18.48
N ILE A 290 11.34 -11.22 17.37
CA ILE A 290 10.37 -12.31 17.17
C ILE A 290 11.11 -13.65 17.18
N VAL A 291 12.18 -13.82 16.40
CA VAL A 291 12.95 -15.08 16.35
C VAL A 291 13.52 -15.44 17.73
N ASN A 292 14.06 -14.48 18.46
CA ASN A 292 14.55 -14.71 19.82
C ASN A 292 13.43 -15.14 20.78
N THR A 293 12.23 -14.56 20.62
CA THR A 293 11.05 -14.95 21.40
C THR A 293 10.60 -16.37 21.07
N LEU A 294 10.53 -16.71 19.78
CA LEU A 294 10.22 -18.06 19.29
C LEU A 294 11.23 -19.08 19.80
N ARG A 295 12.53 -18.77 19.77
CA ARG A 295 13.59 -19.64 20.31
C ARG A 295 13.43 -19.87 21.80
N ARG A 296 13.12 -18.82 22.58
CA ARG A 296 12.84 -18.94 24.02
C ARG A 296 11.58 -19.76 24.30
N GLN A 297 10.52 -19.57 23.52
CA GLN A 297 9.30 -20.39 23.63
C GLN A 297 9.59 -21.86 23.32
N GLN A 298 10.34 -22.15 22.24
CA GLN A 298 10.74 -23.50 21.88
C GLN A 298 11.58 -24.16 22.99
N GLN A 299 12.53 -23.42 23.58
CA GLN A 299 13.32 -23.92 24.72
C GLN A 299 12.44 -24.25 25.92
N LYS A 300 11.52 -23.36 26.30
CA LYS A 300 10.55 -23.61 27.39
C LYS A 300 9.66 -24.82 27.09
N GLN A 301 9.14 -24.95 25.86
CA GLN A 301 8.35 -26.11 25.45
C GLN A 301 9.16 -27.40 25.50
N LEU A 302 10.44 -27.36 25.10
CA LEU A 302 11.34 -28.50 25.20
C LEU A 302 11.66 -28.88 26.65
N GLU A 303 11.82 -27.90 27.54
CA GLU A 303 11.98 -28.13 28.99
C GLU A 303 10.72 -28.72 29.61
N LEU A 304 9.55 -28.16 29.30
CA LEU A 304 8.25 -28.71 29.70
C LEU A 304 8.06 -30.13 29.19
N PHE A 305 8.46 -30.41 27.94
CA PHE A 305 8.44 -31.75 27.37
C PHE A 305 9.42 -32.69 28.07
N ARG A 306 10.66 -32.26 28.36
CA ARG A 306 11.63 -33.07 29.11
C ARG A 306 11.14 -33.40 30.52
N ASN A 307 10.46 -32.46 31.18
CA ASN A 307 9.86 -32.65 32.49
C ASN A 307 8.63 -33.56 32.41
N HIS A 308 7.71 -33.33 31.47
CA HIS A 308 6.53 -34.17 31.23
C HIS A 308 6.88 -35.56 30.68
N LYS A 309 8.00 -35.75 29.98
CA LYS A 309 8.47 -37.07 29.53
C LYS A 309 8.80 -37.99 30.72
N LYS A 310 9.19 -37.43 31.87
CA LYS A 310 9.34 -38.20 33.11
C LYS A 310 7.99 -38.72 33.64
N ASP A 311 6.90 -37.99 33.41
CA ASP A 311 5.53 -38.35 33.84
C ASP A 311 4.73 -39.15 32.78
N LEU A 312 4.96 -38.92 31.48
CA LEU A 312 4.24 -39.52 30.35
C LEU A 312 4.63 -40.97 30.07
N LEU A 313 5.80 -41.42 30.51
CA LEU A 313 6.18 -42.85 30.49
C LEU A 313 5.20 -43.73 31.27
N HIS A 314 4.38 -43.15 32.18
CA HIS A 314 3.33 -43.88 32.90
C HIS A 314 1.97 -43.93 32.21
N LYS A 315 1.71 -43.16 31.14
CA LYS A 315 0.33 -43.03 30.57
C LYS A 315 0.19 -43.14 29.06
N GLY A 316 1.26 -43.39 28.30
CA GLY A 316 1.13 -43.85 26.90
C GLY A 316 0.41 -42.91 25.93
N VAL A 317 0.39 -41.59 26.19
CA VAL A 317 -0.21 -40.59 25.28
C VAL A 317 0.91 -39.81 24.59
N THR A 318 1.01 -39.94 23.27
CA THR A 318 1.91 -39.13 22.42
C THR A 318 1.08 -38.34 21.42
N SER A 319 0.60 -37.18 21.81
CA SER A 319 0.03 -36.20 20.86
C SER A 319 0.31 -34.80 21.38
N ILE A 320 1.42 -34.23 20.95
CA ILE A 320 1.66 -32.78 20.98
C ILE A 320 1.70 -32.35 19.52
N THR A 321 0.52 -32.26 18.90
CA THR A 321 0.39 -31.63 17.59
C THR A 321 0.35 -30.12 17.82
N ASN A 322 1.40 -29.42 17.40
CA ASN A 322 1.39 -27.96 17.34
C ASN A 322 0.29 -27.56 16.34
N LEU A 323 -0.82 -27.00 16.85
CA LEU A 323 -2.02 -26.71 16.07
C LEU A 323 -1.88 -25.47 15.16
N GLU A 324 -0.84 -24.65 15.36
CA GLU A 324 -0.58 -23.49 14.50
C GLU A 324 0.28 -23.89 13.29
N GLY A 325 -0.38 -24.20 12.17
CA GLY A 325 0.27 -24.38 10.88
C GLY A 325 0.72 -23.04 10.28
N TRP A 326 1.97 -22.64 10.49
CA TRP A 326 2.52 -21.39 9.95
C TRP A 326 2.94 -21.47 8.47
N VAL A 327 3.11 -22.69 7.93
CA VAL A 327 3.47 -22.91 6.52
C VAL A 327 2.22 -22.79 5.66
N GLY A 328 2.24 -21.89 4.68
CA GLY A 328 1.10 -21.61 3.81
C GLY A 328 0.07 -20.64 4.40
N HIS A 329 0.38 -20.00 5.54
CA HIS A 329 -0.46 -18.96 6.13
C HIS A 329 -0.49 -17.70 5.22
N PRO A 330 -1.64 -17.03 5.02
CA PRO A 330 -1.75 -15.86 4.12
C PRO A 330 -0.80 -14.70 4.45
N LEU A 331 -0.50 -14.48 5.74
CA LEU A 331 0.48 -13.49 6.21
C LEU A 331 1.95 -13.92 6.10
N ASP A 332 2.23 -15.12 5.57
CA ASP A 332 3.57 -15.71 5.38
C ASP A 332 4.61 -15.35 6.46
N PRO A 333 4.38 -15.75 7.73
CA PRO A 333 5.25 -15.35 8.84
C PRO A 333 6.67 -15.88 8.69
N ILE A 334 6.84 -17.07 8.11
CA ILE A 334 8.15 -17.71 7.92
C ILE A 334 8.91 -17.01 6.79
N GLY A 335 8.27 -16.83 5.61
CA GLY A 335 8.90 -16.16 4.49
C GLY A 335 9.22 -14.69 4.77
N THR A 336 8.37 -13.99 5.54
CA THR A 336 8.63 -12.62 6.00
C THR A 336 9.89 -12.54 6.86
N LEU A 337 10.02 -13.41 7.88
CA LEU A 337 11.21 -13.44 8.74
C LEU A 337 12.46 -13.81 7.94
N PHE A 338 12.38 -14.86 7.11
CA PHE A 338 13.50 -15.30 6.29
C PHE A 338 13.98 -14.21 5.35
N SER A 339 13.08 -13.57 4.59
CA SER A 339 13.42 -12.52 3.64
C SER A 339 14.07 -11.32 4.35
N THR A 340 13.50 -10.89 5.48
CA THR A 340 14.03 -9.77 6.27
C THR A 340 15.44 -10.06 6.81
N LEU A 341 15.71 -11.29 7.25
CA LEU A 341 17.03 -11.70 7.75
C LEU A 341 18.05 -11.95 6.64
N MET A 342 17.61 -12.36 5.45
CA MET A 342 18.50 -12.62 4.31
C MET A 342 18.93 -11.33 3.59
N GLU A 343 18.08 -10.30 3.58
CA GLU A 343 18.41 -9.02 2.95
C GLU A 343 19.59 -8.31 3.61
N THR A 344 19.82 -8.53 4.91
CA THR A 344 21.00 -8.01 5.61
C THR A 344 22.31 -8.68 5.21
N GLY A 345 22.27 -9.92 4.71
CA GLY A 345 23.46 -10.62 4.23
C GLY A 345 23.99 -10.10 2.89
N ARG A 346 23.26 -9.21 2.21
CA ARG A 346 23.64 -8.61 0.92
C ARG A 346 23.97 -7.12 0.98
N GLY A 347 23.80 -6.47 2.14
CA GLY A 347 23.87 -5.01 2.28
C GLY A 347 25.21 -4.44 2.75
N ASP A 348 26.22 -5.25 3.02
CA ASP A 348 27.45 -4.84 3.72
C ASP A 348 28.66 -4.55 2.81
N GLU A 349 28.46 -4.22 1.53
CA GLU A 349 29.57 -3.73 0.68
C GLU A 349 29.77 -2.20 0.66
N ASP A 350 28.83 -1.39 1.16
CA ASP A 350 28.89 0.08 0.97
C ASP A 350 28.75 0.95 2.25
N SER A 351 28.99 0.42 3.45
CA SER A 351 29.05 1.26 4.67
C SER A 351 30.00 0.71 5.71
N SER A 352 31.28 1.05 5.56
CA SER A 352 32.30 0.94 6.58
C SER A 352 31.98 1.84 7.77
N GLN A 353 31.34 1.30 8.82
CA GLN A 353 31.57 1.67 10.23
C GLN A 353 30.90 0.70 11.21
N GLY A 354 31.72 -0.25 11.70
CA GLY A 354 31.82 -0.68 13.10
C GLY A 354 30.57 -1.10 13.87
N GLY A 355 30.36 -2.41 13.99
CA GLY A 355 29.45 -3.00 14.98
C GLY A 355 29.28 -4.52 14.83
N PHE A 356 30.37 -5.27 14.93
CA PHE A 356 30.37 -6.74 14.91
C PHE A 356 29.49 -7.27 16.05
N LEU A 357 28.27 -7.73 15.75
CA LEU A 357 27.42 -8.44 16.70
C LEU A 357 27.83 -9.92 16.67
N ASP A 358 28.61 -10.30 17.68
CA ASP A 358 29.13 -11.64 17.92
C ASP A 358 27.98 -12.66 18.07
N PHE A 359 27.94 -13.62 17.14
CA PHE A 359 27.07 -14.79 17.14
C PHE A 359 27.82 -15.97 17.77
N SER A 360 28.16 -15.90 19.06
CA SER A 360 28.63 -17.07 19.78
C SER A 360 28.17 -17.07 21.24
N GLY A 361 27.14 -17.87 21.51
CA GLY A 361 26.83 -18.28 22.87
C GLY A 361 27.89 -19.27 23.33
N THR A 362 28.81 -18.82 24.18
CA THR A 362 29.69 -19.71 24.94
C THR A 362 29.27 -19.70 26.40
N GLU A 363 28.89 -20.89 26.88
CA GLU A 363 28.56 -21.18 28.27
C GLU A 363 29.82 -21.03 29.14
N THR A 364 29.83 -20.07 30.05
CA THR A 364 30.75 -20.07 31.19
C THR A 364 30.24 -21.07 32.21
N ARG A 365 30.89 -22.24 32.27
CA ARG A 365 30.77 -23.16 33.40
C ARG A 365 31.57 -22.60 34.58
N ASP A 366 30.85 -22.24 35.63
CA ASP A 366 31.42 -22.00 36.96
C ASP A 366 32.12 -23.28 37.45
N ALA A 367 33.41 -23.15 37.77
CA ALA A 367 34.15 -24.13 38.54
C ALA A 367 34.28 -23.60 39.97
N THR A 368 33.53 -24.20 40.90
CA THR A 368 33.77 -24.08 42.34
C THR A 368 34.39 -25.39 42.85
N ALA A 369 35.66 -25.33 43.23
CA ALA A 369 36.31 -26.00 44.37
C ALA A 369 37.82 -25.78 44.29
#